data_AF-A0A258JJV0-F1
#
_entry.id   AF-A0A258JJV0-F1
#
_cell.length_a   1.000
_cell.length_b   1.000
_cell.length_c   1.000
_cell.angle_alpha   90.00
_cell.angle_beta   90.00
_cell.angle_gamma   90.00
#
_symmetry.space_group_name_H-M   'P 1'
#
loop_
_entity.id
_entity.type
_entity.pdbx_description
1 polymer ?
#
loop_
_entity_poly.entity_id
_entity_poly.type
_entity_poly.pdbx_seq_one_letter_code
_entity_poly.pdbx_strand_id
1 'polypeptide(L)'
;MLLFSCSSEDIIEETASTTPETSSNSSEISKNTGSRTPSTTLKTWNFSDINEWEDATQVGVPNYFIENGSLRMFTNANTWDRTKVKSVSTYSTGTYSWRVFVPEMGIGDCASIGAFLYADDTHELDFEIGYGKETIRQGLNATTDDLVVYATSQANPSHSFQSKIKRGQWYTFTIELALNNKKKYVATWKIDNQILTTRTLTYGTATKFKIFCSVENLSFIGDHIPATQNYALFDWVEFK
;
A
#
# COMPACT_ATOMS: atom_id res chain seq x y z
N MET A 1 -22.31 -2.56 1.11
CA MET A 1 -20.91 -2.46 0.68
C MET A 1 -20.26 -1.48 1.64
N LEU A 2 -19.56 -1.98 2.66
CA LEU A 2 -18.87 -1.12 3.63
C LEU A 2 -17.61 -0.58 2.96
N LEU A 3 -17.48 0.75 2.94
CA LEU A 3 -16.23 1.43 2.64
C LEU A 3 -15.31 1.15 3.83
N PHE A 4 -14.23 0.39 3.62
CA PHE A 4 -13.19 0.20 4.63
C PHE A 4 -12.25 1.39 4.58
N SER A 5 -12.74 2.58 4.94
CA SER A 5 -11.88 3.73 5.16
C SER A 5 -11.15 3.54 6.49
N CYS A 6 -9.82 3.60 6.44
CA CYS A 6 -8.95 3.66 7.61
C CYS A 6 -8.88 5.06 8.25
N SER A 7 -9.79 5.98 7.91
CA SER A 7 -9.89 7.32 8.49
C SER A 7 -11.32 7.85 8.34
N SER A 8 -12.06 7.90 9.44
CA SER A 8 -13.29 8.70 9.53
C SER A 8 -13.57 9.00 10.99
N GLU A 9 -12.76 9.86 11.60
CA GLU A 9 -13.16 10.62 12.79
C GLU A 9 -12.27 11.88 12.89
N ASP A 10 -12.92 13.00 13.26
CA ASP A 10 -12.44 14.38 13.44
C ASP A 10 -12.41 15.32 12.22
N ILE A 11 -13.61 15.79 11.85
CA ILE A 11 -13.84 17.06 11.12
C ILE A 11 -14.00 18.17 12.17
N ILE A 12 -13.13 19.17 12.15
CA ILE A 12 -13.41 20.50 12.70
C ILE A 12 -13.13 21.54 11.61
N GLU A 13 -14.18 22.28 11.26
CA GLU A 13 -14.20 23.43 10.35
C GLU A 13 -13.37 24.59 10.90
N GLU A 14 -12.61 25.28 10.04
CA GLU A 14 -12.60 26.74 10.09
C GLU A 14 -12.25 27.41 8.73
N THR A 15 -13.26 28.13 8.27
CA THR A 15 -13.43 29.28 7.34
C THR A 15 -12.30 29.89 6.50
N ALA A 16 -12.74 30.36 5.32
CA ALA A 16 -12.03 31.09 4.27
C ALA A 16 -11.80 32.60 4.54
N SER A 17 -10.82 33.18 3.84
CA SER A 17 -10.88 34.59 3.39
C SER A 17 -10.11 34.82 2.08
N THR A 18 -10.42 35.93 1.41
CA THR A 18 -10.49 36.17 -0.04
C THR A 18 -9.47 37.21 -0.58
N THR A 19 -8.84 36.91 -1.74
CA THR A 19 -8.48 37.75 -2.96
C THR A 19 -7.82 39.16 -2.85
N PRO A 20 -7.32 39.85 -3.93
CA PRO A 20 -7.14 39.51 -5.37
C PRO A 20 -5.83 39.98 -6.10
N GLU A 21 -5.69 39.51 -7.36
CA GLU A 21 -5.10 40.13 -8.61
C GLU A 21 -3.62 40.60 -8.67
N THR A 22 -2.83 40.28 -9.71
CA THR A 22 -2.86 40.92 -11.04
C THR A 22 -2.03 40.19 -12.11
N SER A 23 -2.31 40.50 -13.39
CA SER A 23 -1.82 39.91 -14.64
C SER A 23 -0.50 40.50 -15.19
N SER A 24 0.20 39.75 -16.05
CA SER A 24 0.85 40.31 -17.26
C SER A 24 1.31 39.23 -18.27
N ASN A 25 1.19 39.59 -19.56
CA ASN A 25 1.49 38.83 -20.78
C ASN A 25 3.00 38.67 -21.06
N SER A 26 3.41 37.59 -21.74
CA SER A 26 3.80 37.62 -23.17
C SER A 26 4.81 36.53 -23.61
N SER A 27 4.63 36.14 -24.87
CA SER A 27 5.61 35.65 -25.88
C SER A 27 5.93 34.15 -26.01
N GLU A 28 5.54 33.65 -27.18
CA GLU A 28 5.93 32.40 -27.83
C GLU A 28 7.44 32.38 -28.16
N ILE A 29 8.05 31.19 -28.20
CA ILE A 29 8.79 30.66 -29.36
C ILE A 29 9.46 29.29 -29.02
N SER A 30 9.41 28.44 -30.04
CA SER A 30 10.26 27.26 -30.32
C SER A 30 9.88 25.91 -29.73
N LYS A 31 9.18 25.15 -30.59
CA LYS A 31 9.12 23.70 -30.62
C LYS A 31 10.54 23.13 -30.69
N ASN A 32 10.92 22.34 -29.70
CA ASN A 32 11.97 21.34 -29.86
C ASN A 32 11.36 19.97 -29.55
N THR A 33 10.86 19.30 -30.59
CA THR A 33 10.37 17.92 -30.52
C THR A 33 11.57 16.98 -30.46
N GLY A 34 12.24 16.96 -29.32
CA GLY A 34 13.05 15.81 -28.92
C GLY A 34 12.08 14.69 -28.58
N SER A 35 12.07 13.63 -29.38
CA SER A 35 11.46 12.35 -29.02
C SER A 35 12.12 11.85 -27.74
N ARG A 36 11.55 12.23 -26.60
CA ARG A 36 11.94 11.74 -25.28
C ARG A 36 11.46 10.29 -25.22
N THR A 37 12.35 9.35 -25.52
CA THR A 37 12.18 7.98 -25.07
C THR A 37 11.89 8.07 -23.57
N PRO A 38 10.76 7.53 -23.06
CA PRO A 38 10.49 7.57 -21.64
C PRO A 38 11.67 6.93 -20.93
N SER A 39 12.38 7.71 -20.11
CA SER A 39 13.34 7.14 -19.17
C SER A 39 12.51 6.33 -18.19
N THR A 40 12.53 5.01 -18.37
CA THR A 40 11.95 4.07 -17.41
C THR A 40 12.69 4.31 -16.09
N THR A 41 12.01 4.93 -15.13
CA THR A 41 12.60 5.22 -13.82
C THR A 41 12.59 3.93 -13.04
N LEU A 42 13.69 3.18 -13.13
CA LEU A 42 13.92 2.01 -12.29
C LEU A 42 14.45 2.48 -10.94
N LYS A 43 13.75 2.15 -9.86
CA LYS A 43 14.23 2.31 -8.50
C LYS A 43 14.05 1.01 -7.73
N THR A 44 15.10 0.60 -7.03
CA THR A 44 15.08 -0.55 -6.12
C THR A 44 15.67 -0.11 -4.79
N TRP A 45 14.92 -0.32 -3.71
CA TRP A 45 15.35 -0.08 -2.34
C TRP A 45 15.58 -1.43 -1.66
N ASN A 46 16.84 -1.80 -1.45
CA ASN A 46 17.22 -3.03 -0.73
C ASN A 46 17.43 -2.80 0.78
N PHE A 47 16.82 -1.73 1.31
CA PHE A 47 16.90 -1.31 2.72
C PHE A 47 18.30 -1.36 3.34
N SER A 48 19.33 -0.92 2.60
CA SER A 48 20.65 -0.60 3.18
C SER A 48 20.61 0.67 4.03
N ASP A 49 19.63 1.53 3.77
CA ASP A 49 19.29 2.74 4.51
C ASP A 49 17.80 3.09 4.29
N ILE A 50 17.34 4.17 4.92
CA ILE A 50 15.95 4.64 4.87
C ILE A 50 15.83 6.05 4.26
N ASN A 51 16.85 6.54 3.56
CA ASN A 51 16.96 7.96 3.17
C ASN A 51 15.90 8.43 2.17
N GLU A 52 15.35 7.52 1.36
CA GLU A 52 14.26 7.81 0.42
C GLU A 52 12.87 7.49 1.00
N TRP A 53 12.80 7.28 2.30
CA TRP A 53 11.60 6.93 3.04
C TRP A 53 11.40 7.88 4.23
N GLU A 54 10.15 8.08 4.60
CA GLU A 54 9.73 8.88 5.75
C GLU A 54 8.91 8.00 6.68
N ASP A 55 9.04 8.23 7.99
CA ASP A 55 8.10 7.69 8.95
C ASP A 55 6.67 8.16 8.62
N ALA A 56 5.74 7.23 8.68
CA ALA A 56 4.31 7.49 8.50
C ALA A 56 3.49 6.74 9.55
N THR A 57 4.09 6.48 10.71
CA THR A 57 3.44 5.77 11.82
C THR A 57 2.23 6.59 12.27
N GLN A 58 1.05 5.97 12.26
CA GLN A 58 -0.21 6.68 12.54
C GLN A 58 -0.64 6.55 14.00
N VAL A 59 -0.39 5.40 14.61
CA VAL A 59 -0.73 5.09 16.00
C VAL A 59 0.45 4.37 16.63
N GLY A 60 0.79 4.73 17.86
CA GLY A 60 1.94 4.19 18.58
C GLY A 60 3.23 4.95 18.25
N VAL A 61 4.36 4.24 18.30
CA VAL A 61 5.69 4.77 17.98
C VAL A 61 6.29 4.01 16.79
N PRO A 62 7.28 4.57 16.08
CA PRO A 62 7.96 3.87 15.00
C PRO A 62 8.61 2.57 15.49
N ASN A 63 8.02 1.42 15.13
CA ASN A 63 8.50 0.09 15.47
C ASN A 63 9.15 -0.59 14.26
N TYR A 64 10.20 0.01 13.72
CA TYR A 64 10.97 -0.58 12.64
C TYR A 64 12.46 -0.27 12.74
N PHE A 65 13.27 -1.13 12.14
CA PHE A 65 14.70 -0.95 11.98
C PHE A 65 15.20 -1.80 10.82
N ILE A 66 16.39 -1.47 10.32
CA ILE A 66 17.07 -2.31 9.31
C ILE A 66 17.81 -3.43 10.05
N GLU A 67 17.53 -4.67 9.67
CA GLU A 67 18.16 -5.88 10.22
C GLU A 67 18.57 -6.79 9.06
N ASN A 68 19.85 -7.14 8.99
CA ASN A 68 20.39 -8.08 7.98
C ASN A 68 20.03 -7.73 6.52
N GLY A 69 19.97 -6.44 6.19
CA GLY A 69 19.62 -5.97 4.84
C GLY A 69 18.13 -5.99 4.52
N SER A 70 17.26 -6.15 5.51
CA SER A 70 15.81 -6.02 5.37
C SER A 70 15.27 -4.95 6.31
N LEU A 71 14.20 -4.27 5.89
CA LEU A 71 13.39 -3.47 6.79
C LEU A 71 12.51 -4.40 7.63
N ARG A 72 12.82 -4.50 8.91
CA ARG A 72 11.97 -5.20 9.89
C ARG A 72 10.98 -4.21 10.49
N MET A 73 9.70 -4.57 10.44
CA MET A 73 8.61 -3.78 11.03
C MET A 73 7.77 -4.66 11.95
N PHE A 74 7.24 -4.10 13.03
CA PHE A 74 6.42 -4.87 13.98
C PHE A 74 5.36 -4.01 14.69
N THR A 75 4.42 -4.68 15.35
CA THR A 75 3.44 -4.10 16.26
C THR A 75 3.47 -4.81 17.59
N ASN A 76 3.30 -4.08 18.68
CA ASN A 76 3.39 -4.66 20.02
C ASN A 76 2.08 -5.38 20.42
N ALA A 77 2.21 -6.36 21.31
CA ALA A 77 1.06 -7.04 21.91
C ALA A 77 0.13 -6.06 22.65
N ASN A 78 -1.17 -6.29 22.56
CA ASN A 78 -2.23 -5.52 23.21
C ASN A 78 -2.24 -4.03 22.85
N THR A 79 -1.79 -3.69 21.64
CA THR A 79 -1.81 -2.32 21.11
C THR A 79 -2.62 -2.23 19.82
N TRP A 80 -2.87 -1.00 19.38
CA TRP A 80 -3.35 -0.69 18.04
C TRP A 80 -2.24 0.00 17.22
N ASP A 81 -0.98 -0.41 17.41
CA ASP A 81 0.16 0.14 16.69
C ASP A 81 -0.09 0.10 15.16
N ARG A 82 0.21 1.20 14.48
CA ARG A 82 0.11 1.33 13.02
C ARG A 82 1.44 1.83 12.46
N THR A 83 2.43 0.95 12.49
CA THR A 83 3.82 1.22 12.09
C THR A 83 3.92 1.29 10.57
N LYS A 84 4.36 2.42 10.01
CA LYS A 84 4.46 2.60 8.55
C LYS A 84 5.68 3.41 8.15
N VAL A 85 6.19 3.14 6.96
CA VAL A 85 7.08 4.03 6.22
C VAL A 85 6.54 4.28 4.82
N LYS A 86 6.81 5.46 4.27
CA LYS A 86 6.37 5.85 2.92
C LYS A 86 7.51 6.44 2.11
N SER A 87 7.46 6.30 0.79
CA SER A 87 8.47 6.91 -0.08
C SER A 87 8.44 8.44 -0.02
N VAL A 88 9.60 9.11 -0.11
CA VAL A 88 9.68 10.59 -0.23
C VAL A 88 9.12 11.07 -1.58
N SER A 89 9.34 10.30 -2.65
CA SER A 89 8.82 10.62 -3.99
C SER A 89 7.44 10.01 -4.24
N THR A 90 6.73 10.53 -5.25
CA THR A 90 5.47 9.95 -5.75
C THR A 90 5.65 9.43 -7.18
N TYR A 91 4.86 8.41 -7.52
CA TYR A 91 4.97 7.63 -8.76
C TYR A 91 3.60 7.46 -9.43
N SER A 92 3.57 7.04 -10.70
CA SER A 92 2.34 6.93 -11.49
C SER A 92 2.22 5.56 -12.18
N THR A 93 2.07 5.52 -13.50
CA THR A 93 2.08 4.28 -14.29
C THR A 93 3.40 3.55 -14.06
N GLY A 94 3.34 2.24 -13.79
CA GLY A 94 4.51 1.43 -13.53
C GLY A 94 4.16 0.17 -12.76
N THR A 95 5.19 -0.62 -12.45
CA THR A 95 5.09 -1.83 -11.64
C THR A 95 5.71 -1.56 -10.28
N TYR A 96 4.93 -1.80 -9.23
CA TYR A 96 5.31 -1.64 -7.84
C TYR A 96 5.40 -3.02 -7.22
N SER A 97 6.56 -3.38 -6.68
CA SER A 97 6.80 -4.71 -6.16
C SER A 97 7.46 -4.66 -4.79
N TRP A 98 7.02 -5.55 -3.89
CA TRP A 98 7.55 -5.71 -2.54
C TRP A 98 7.94 -7.16 -2.34
N ARG A 99 9.16 -7.40 -1.86
CA ARG A 99 9.62 -8.71 -1.43
C ARG A 99 9.48 -8.82 0.07
N VAL A 100 8.55 -9.64 0.52
CA VAL A 100 8.11 -9.66 1.92
C VAL A 100 8.19 -11.07 2.47
N PHE A 101 8.86 -11.22 3.61
CA PHE A 101 8.74 -12.42 4.43
C PHE A 101 7.49 -12.30 5.27
N VAL A 102 6.58 -13.25 5.09
CA VAL A 102 5.34 -13.33 5.83
C VAL A 102 5.50 -14.39 6.92
N PRO A 103 5.70 -14.01 8.19
CA PRO A 103 5.90 -14.97 9.26
C PRO A 103 4.58 -15.63 9.70
N GLU A 104 4.67 -16.49 10.71
CA GLU A 104 3.50 -16.85 11.48
C GLU A 104 2.91 -15.61 12.17
N MET A 105 1.58 -15.52 12.17
CA MET A 105 0.81 -14.51 12.88
C MET A 105 -0.10 -15.21 13.90
N GLY A 106 -0.46 -14.51 14.98
CA GLY A 106 -1.35 -15.07 15.99
C GLY A 106 -2.70 -15.46 15.40
N ILE A 107 -3.25 -16.59 15.86
CA ILE A 107 -4.57 -17.07 15.45
C ILE A 107 -5.59 -16.02 15.83
N GLY A 108 -6.34 -15.50 14.86
CA GLY A 108 -7.37 -14.48 15.05
C GLY A 108 -6.83 -13.07 15.26
N ASP A 109 -5.52 -12.86 15.23
CA ASP A 109 -4.93 -11.54 15.49
C ASP A 109 -5.37 -10.52 14.43
N CYS A 110 -5.83 -9.37 14.93
CA CYS A 110 -6.03 -8.14 14.16
C CYS A 110 -4.67 -7.51 13.82
N ALA A 111 -3.75 -8.24 13.20
CA ALA A 111 -2.47 -7.76 12.71
C ALA A 111 -2.40 -7.94 11.19
N SER A 112 -1.90 -6.93 10.50
CA SER A 112 -1.81 -6.85 9.04
C SER A 112 -0.41 -6.45 8.61
N ILE A 113 0.09 -7.07 7.57
CA ILE A 113 1.26 -6.64 6.81
C ILE A 113 0.74 -5.89 5.58
N GLY A 114 1.13 -4.63 5.44
CA GLY A 114 0.69 -3.77 4.34
C GLY A 114 1.79 -3.55 3.30
N ALA A 115 1.42 -3.74 2.03
CA ALA A 115 2.22 -3.38 0.87
C ALA A 115 1.33 -2.63 -0.13
N PHE A 116 1.38 -1.30 -0.09
CA PHE A 116 0.30 -0.50 -0.68
C PHE A 116 0.76 0.82 -1.28
N LEU A 117 -0.14 1.38 -2.11
CA LEU A 117 0.01 2.65 -2.79
C LEU A 117 -1.07 3.60 -2.27
N TYR A 118 -0.67 4.77 -1.78
CA TYR A 118 -1.60 5.74 -1.22
C TYR A 118 -1.35 7.13 -1.80
N ALA A 119 -2.43 7.78 -2.22
CA ALA A 119 -2.44 9.19 -2.61
C ALA A 119 -3.33 10.01 -1.67
N ASP A 120 -4.51 9.51 -1.36
CA ASP A 120 -5.47 10.02 -0.38
C ASP A 120 -6.48 8.90 -0.01
N ASP A 121 -7.39 9.18 0.93
CA ASP A 121 -8.39 8.23 1.46
C ASP A 121 -9.36 7.66 0.41
N THR A 122 -9.39 8.24 -0.79
CA THR A 122 -10.22 7.78 -1.91
C THR A 122 -9.41 7.22 -3.07
N HIS A 123 -8.08 7.17 -2.93
CA HIS A 123 -7.10 6.75 -3.91
C HIS A 123 -6.00 5.92 -3.23
N GLU A 124 -6.37 4.72 -2.82
CA GLU A 124 -5.50 3.76 -2.14
C GLU A 124 -5.67 2.38 -2.77
N LEU A 125 -4.55 1.66 -2.94
CA LEU A 125 -4.46 0.33 -3.54
C LEU A 125 -3.57 -0.56 -2.68
N ASP A 126 -4.11 -1.64 -2.14
CA ASP A 126 -3.43 -2.38 -1.07
C ASP A 126 -3.25 -3.86 -1.40
N PHE A 127 -2.15 -4.39 -0.86
CA PHE A 127 -2.18 -5.69 -0.24
C PHE A 127 -2.24 -5.53 1.28
N GLU A 128 -3.19 -6.22 1.90
CA GLU A 128 -3.27 -6.39 3.36
C GLU A 128 -3.24 -7.88 3.67
N ILE A 129 -2.32 -8.31 4.53
CA ILE A 129 -2.08 -9.72 4.84
C ILE A 129 -2.19 -9.94 6.34
N GLY A 130 -3.12 -10.78 6.78
CA GLY A 130 -3.26 -11.14 8.19
C GLY A 130 -3.79 -12.56 8.37
N TYR A 131 -4.02 -12.95 9.63
CA TYR A 131 -4.64 -14.26 9.90
C TYR A 131 -6.01 -14.37 9.22
N GLY A 132 -6.78 -13.27 9.16
CA GLY A 132 -8.11 -13.25 8.59
C GLY A 132 -9.17 -13.55 9.64
N LYS A 133 -10.31 -12.88 9.54
CA LYS A 133 -11.51 -13.23 10.31
C LYS A 133 -11.94 -14.65 10.03
N GLU A 134 -12.40 -15.36 11.06
CA GLU A 134 -12.85 -16.75 10.93
C GLU A 134 -13.89 -16.94 9.81
N THR A 135 -14.81 -15.99 9.64
CA THR A 135 -15.82 -16.02 8.56
C THR A 135 -15.20 -15.98 7.15
N ILE A 136 -14.14 -15.20 6.95
CA ILE A 136 -13.42 -15.12 5.66
C ILE A 136 -12.59 -16.39 5.45
N ARG A 137 -11.93 -16.87 6.51
CA ARG A 137 -11.16 -18.12 6.48
C ARG A 137 -12.02 -19.31 6.08
N GLN A 138 -13.22 -19.43 6.66
CA GLN A 138 -14.21 -20.45 6.29
C GLN A 138 -14.63 -20.32 4.82
N GLY A 139 -14.91 -19.10 4.35
CA GLY A 139 -15.26 -18.84 2.94
C GLY A 139 -14.15 -19.24 1.94
N LEU A 140 -12.89 -19.21 2.36
CA LEU A 140 -11.73 -19.60 1.55
C LEU A 140 -11.27 -21.06 1.78
N ASN A 141 -11.96 -21.81 2.66
CA ASN A 141 -11.50 -23.11 3.15
C ASN A 141 -10.03 -23.06 3.62
N ALA A 142 -9.70 -22.06 4.43
CA ALA A 142 -8.34 -21.83 4.93
C ALA A 142 -7.96 -22.88 5.98
N THR A 143 -6.76 -23.46 5.86
CA THR A 143 -6.16 -24.30 6.90
C THR A 143 -5.38 -23.43 7.88
N THR A 144 -4.94 -23.98 9.01
CA THR A 144 -4.16 -23.24 10.03
C THR A 144 -2.93 -22.53 9.42
N ASP A 145 -2.30 -23.12 8.41
CA ASP A 145 -1.13 -22.57 7.74
C ASP A 145 -1.42 -21.48 6.70
N ASP A 146 -2.68 -21.30 6.35
CA ASP A 146 -3.09 -20.23 5.46
C ASP A 146 -3.21 -18.91 6.23
N LEU A 147 -2.72 -17.83 5.63
CA LEU A 147 -3.08 -16.45 5.94
C LEU A 147 -3.97 -15.91 4.82
N VAL A 148 -4.74 -14.87 5.12
CA VAL A 148 -5.61 -14.22 4.15
C VAL A 148 -4.92 -12.99 3.58
N VAL A 149 -4.89 -12.91 2.25
CA VAL A 149 -4.46 -11.73 1.52
C VAL A 149 -5.68 -11.03 0.95
N TYR A 150 -5.77 -9.73 1.19
CA TYR A 150 -6.74 -8.84 0.58
C TYR A 150 -6.02 -8.01 -0.47
N ALA A 151 -6.55 -7.98 -1.70
CA ALA A 151 -6.14 -7.08 -2.76
C ALA A 151 -7.27 -6.06 -2.99
N THR A 152 -7.03 -4.80 -2.63
CA THR A 152 -8.08 -3.78 -2.51
C THR A 152 -7.79 -2.54 -3.33
N SER A 153 -8.86 -1.91 -3.80
CA SER A 153 -8.86 -0.49 -4.20
C SER A 153 -9.92 0.21 -3.38
N GLN A 154 -9.56 1.34 -2.78
CA GLN A 154 -10.51 2.19 -2.05
C GLN A 154 -11.32 3.05 -3.01
N ALA A 155 -12.60 3.27 -2.68
CA ALA A 155 -13.60 4.17 -3.26
C ALA A 155 -13.84 4.17 -4.79
N ASN A 156 -12.82 4.30 -5.65
CA ASN A 156 -12.91 4.83 -7.02
C ASN A 156 -12.43 3.87 -8.15
N PRO A 157 -13.12 2.76 -8.42
CA PRO A 157 -14.22 2.17 -7.66
C PRO A 157 -13.68 1.26 -6.54
N SER A 158 -14.47 1.10 -5.47
CA SER A 158 -14.15 0.13 -4.43
C SER A 158 -14.03 -1.28 -5.02
N HIS A 159 -12.97 -1.98 -4.67
CA HIS A 159 -12.71 -3.38 -5.03
C HIS A 159 -12.05 -4.08 -3.85
N SER A 160 -12.41 -5.33 -3.61
CA SER A 160 -11.75 -6.18 -2.62
C SER A 160 -11.81 -7.61 -3.12
N PHE A 161 -10.66 -8.24 -3.24
CA PHE A 161 -10.52 -9.65 -3.57
C PHE A 161 -9.71 -10.34 -2.48
N GLN A 162 -10.13 -11.53 -2.04
CA GLN A 162 -9.46 -12.29 -1.01
C GLN A 162 -8.91 -13.60 -1.56
N SER A 163 -7.71 -13.97 -1.09
CA SER A 163 -7.09 -15.25 -1.38
C SER A 163 -6.27 -15.74 -0.19
N LYS A 164 -5.65 -16.90 -0.35
CA LYS A 164 -4.82 -17.54 0.67
C LYS A 164 -3.37 -17.58 0.24
N ILE A 165 -2.48 -17.36 1.20
CA ILE A 165 -1.05 -17.66 1.09
C ILE A 165 -0.62 -18.49 2.29
N LYS A 166 0.53 -19.15 2.22
CA LYS A 166 1.10 -19.84 3.38
C LYS A 166 2.00 -18.91 4.17
N ARG A 167 1.93 -18.97 5.50
CA ARG A 167 2.91 -18.31 6.39
C ARG A 167 4.28 -18.96 6.34
N GLY A 168 5.27 -18.28 6.92
CA GLY A 168 6.64 -18.77 7.09
C GLY A 168 7.49 -18.76 5.83
N GLN A 169 7.10 -17.97 4.82
CA GLN A 169 7.85 -17.88 3.57
C GLN A 169 7.80 -16.50 2.93
N TRP A 170 8.64 -16.34 1.93
CA TRP A 170 8.79 -15.09 1.22
C TRP A 170 7.91 -15.02 -0.02
N TYR A 171 7.26 -13.88 -0.22
CA TYR A 171 6.43 -13.57 -1.39
C TYR A 171 6.89 -12.32 -2.12
N THR A 172 6.61 -12.24 -3.42
CA THR A 172 6.69 -11.00 -4.18
C THR A 172 5.28 -10.50 -4.46
N PHE A 173 4.85 -9.48 -3.72
CA PHE A 173 3.59 -8.80 -3.96
C PHE A 173 3.80 -7.73 -5.02
N THR A 174 2.89 -7.61 -5.98
CA THR A 174 3.03 -6.65 -7.08
C THR A 174 1.71 -6.00 -7.44
N ILE A 175 1.73 -4.67 -7.58
CA ILE A 175 0.65 -3.89 -8.17
C ILE A 175 1.20 -3.29 -9.46
N GLU A 176 0.62 -3.68 -10.60
CA GLU A 176 0.92 -3.08 -11.90
C GLU A 176 -0.15 -2.05 -12.23
N LEU A 177 0.27 -0.82 -12.54
CA LEU A 177 -0.59 0.25 -13.03
C LEU A 177 -0.29 0.52 -14.50
N ALA A 178 -1.17 0.08 -15.38
CA ALA A 178 -1.15 0.41 -16.81
C ALA A 178 -2.24 1.43 -17.17
N LEU A 179 -2.13 2.12 -18.31
CA LEU A 179 -3.21 3.00 -18.80
C LEU A 179 -4.03 2.32 -19.89
N ASN A 180 -5.35 2.38 -19.76
CA ASN A 180 -6.24 2.02 -20.86
C ASN A 180 -6.33 3.13 -21.92
N ASN A 181 -7.10 2.90 -22.98
CA ASN A 181 -7.33 3.87 -24.06
C ASN A 181 -7.97 5.19 -23.60
N LYS A 182 -8.69 5.19 -22.47
CA LYS A 182 -9.30 6.37 -21.83
C LYS A 182 -8.36 7.04 -20.82
N LYS A 183 -7.08 6.66 -20.77
CA LYS A 183 -6.07 7.18 -19.84
C LYS A 183 -6.45 7.00 -18.36
N LYS A 184 -7.21 5.95 -18.07
CA LYS A 184 -7.49 5.51 -16.70
C LYS A 184 -6.57 4.35 -16.34
N TYR A 185 -6.20 4.26 -15.07
CA TYR A 185 -5.41 3.15 -14.57
C TYR A 185 -6.19 1.84 -14.68
N VAL A 186 -5.47 0.80 -15.06
CA VAL A 186 -5.82 -0.60 -14.90
C VAL A 186 -4.83 -1.13 -13.88
N ALA A 187 -5.32 -1.43 -12.68
CA ALA A 187 -4.55 -1.99 -11.59
C ALA A 187 -4.63 -3.51 -11.63
N THR A 188 -3.49 -4.18 -11.63
CA THR A 188 -3.39 -5.65 -11.59
C THR A 188 -2.55 -6.06 -10.40
N TRP A 189 -3.16 -6.82 -9.48
CA TRP A 189 -2.49 -7.39 -8.31
C TRP A 189 -1.93 -8.76 -8.67
N LYS A 190 -0.68 -9.02 -8.29
CA LYS A 190 0.01 -10.28 -8.51
C LYS A 190 0.74 -10.74 -7.24
N ILE A 191 0.85 -12.05 -7.07
CA ILE A 191 1.71 -12.69 -6.06
C ILE A 191 2.61 -13.67 -6.80
N ASP A 192 3.92 -13.54 -6.65
CA ASP A 192 4.93 -14.36 -7.35
C ASP A 192 4.66 -14.45 -8.86
N ASN A 193 4.39 -13.29 -9.47
CA ASN A 193 4.01 -13.10 -10.87
C ASN A 193 2.69 -13.74 -11.32
N GLN A 194 1.97 -14.43 -10.45
CA GLN A 194 0.63 -14.95 -10.72
C GLN A 194 -0.39 -13.84 -10.53
N ILE A 195 -1.23 -13.57 -11.54
CA ILE A 195 -2.30 -12.58 -11.44
C ILE A 195 -3.36 -13.07 -10.45
N LEU A 196 -3.66 -12.21 -9.48
CA LEU A 196 -4.70 -12.45 -8.49
C LEU A 196 -6.03 -11.84 -8.92
N THR A 197 -6.01 -10.54 -9.22
CA THR A 197 -7.19 -9.78 -9.65
C THR A 197 -6.76 -8.57 -10.49
N THR A 198 -7.70 -7.99 -11.22
CA THR A 198 -7.50 -6.77 -12.02
C THR A 198 -8.73 -5.88 -11.94
N ARG A 199 -8.51 -4.56 -11.85
CA ARG A 199 -9.57 -3.56 -11.79
C ARG A 199 -9.21 -2.32 -12.61
N THR A 200 -10.16 -1.87 -13.44
CA THR A 200 -10.06 -0.53 -14.04
C THR A 200 -10.57 0.52 -13.05
N LEU A 201 -9.75 1.54 -12.81
CA LEU A 201 -10.02 2.65 -11.89
C LEU A 201 -10.68 3.82 -12.62
N THR A 202 -11.28 4.77 -11.89
CA THR A 202 -11.92 5.95 -12.51
C THR A 202 -10.95 7.12 -12.72
N TYR A 203 -9.70 6.97 -12.26
CA TYR A 203 -8.64 7.97 -12.31
C TYR A 203 -7.39 7.43 -13.03
N GLY A 204 -6.40 8.30 -13.25
CA GLY A 204 -5.21 8.03 -14.06
C GLY A 204 -4.01 8.84 -13.57
N THR A 205 -3.08 9.22 -14.45
CA THR A 205 -1.78 9.82 -14.08
C THR A 205 -1.80 11.15 -13.35
N ALA A 206 -2.97 11.80 -13.23
CA ALA A 206 -3.14 12.95 -12.34
C ALA A 206 -3.02 12.54 -10.86
N THR A 207 -3.42 11.31 -10.53
CA THR A 207 -3.23 10.69 -9.22
C THR A 207 -1.87 9.99 -9.21
N LYS A 208 -0.97 10.47 -8.35
CA LYS A 208 0.33 9.86 -8.09
C LYS A 208 0.35 9.31 -6.69
N PHE A 209 1.06 8.19 -6.52
CA PHE A 209 1.07 7.44 -5.29
C PHE A 209 2.41 7.53 -4.57
N LYS A 210 2.33 7.59 -3.25
CA LYS A 210 3.41 7.21 -2.36
C LYS A 210 3.39 5.67 -2.23
N ILE A 211 4.57 5.07 -2.10
CA ILE A 211 4.73 3.63 -1.87
C ILE A 211 4.87 3.43 -0.36
N PHE A 212 4.15 2.48 0.21
CA PHE A 212 4.19 2.20 1.64
C PHE A 212 4.63 0.77 1.95
N CYS A 213 5.28 0.62 3.10
CA CYS A 213 5.43 -0.64 3.82
C CYS A 213 4.83 -0.44 5.21
N SER A 214 4.06 -1.40 5.70
CA SER A 214 3.52 -1.32 7.07
C SER A 214 3.38 -2.68 7.75
N VAL A 215 3.36 -2.63 9.08
CA VAL A 215 2.77 -3.67 9.92
C VAL A 215 1.85 -2.95 10.90
N GLU A 216 0.58 -3.31 10.91
CA GLU A 216 -0.47 -2.56 11.59
C GLU A 216 -1.43 -3.49 12.32
N ASN A 217 -1.91 -3.06 13.47
CA ASN A 217 -3.03 -3.73 14.11
C ASN A 217 -4.35 -3.11 13.60
N LEU A 218 -5.15 -3.87 12.84
CA LEU A 218 -6.34 -3.39 12.14
C LEU A 218 -7.56 -4.26 12.46
N SER A 219 -8.63 -3.67 12.98
CA SER A 219 -9.81 -4.40 13.47
C SER A 219 -10.58 -5.19 12.39
N PHE A 220 -10.35 -4.93 11.11
CA PHE A 220 -11.02 -5.65 10.03
C PHE A 220 -10.30 -6.95 9.63
N ILE A 221 -9.00 -7.09 9.91
CA ILE A 221 -8.16 -8.20 9.41
C ILE A 221 -8.29 -9.47 10.26
N GLY A 222 -8.66 -9.34 11.53
CA GLY A 222 -8.77 -10.45 12.49
C GLY A 222 -9.98 -10.33 13.40
N ASP A 223 -10.05 -11.19 14.40
CA ASP A 223 -11.18 -11.34 15.32
C ASP A 223 -10.92 -10.70 16.70
N HIS A 224 -9.65 -10.51 17.09
CA HIS A 224 -9.29 -9.86 18.35
C HIS A 224 -7.97 -9.08 18.28
N ILE A 225 -7.76 -8.17 19.23
CA ILE A 225 -6.48 -7.48 19.38
C ILE A 225 -5.34 -8.50 19.54
N PRO A 226 -4.15 -8.27 18.93
CA PRO A 226 -3.05 -9.21 19.06
C PRO A 226 -2.56 -9.39 20.50
N ALA A 227 -2.47 -10.64 20.97
CA ALA A 227 -1.91 -10.95 22.29
C ALA A 227 -0.37 -11.07 22.27
N THR A 228 0.22 -11.11 21.07
CA THR A 228 1.65 -11.25 20.82
C THR A 228 2.12 -10.21 19.80
N GLN A 229 3.43 -9.97 19.78
CA GLN A 229 4.03 -9.11 18.76
C GLN A 229 3.93 -9.78 17.38
N ASN A 230 3.45 -9.05 16.39
CA ASN A 230 3.46 -9.48 14.98
C ASN A 230 4.50 -8.66 14.22
N TYR A 231 5.12 -9.25 13.20
CA TYR A 231 6.17 -8.59 12.42
C TYR A 231 6.14 -8.99 10.96
N ALA A 232 6.93 -8.29 10.15
CA ALA A 232 7.26 -8.67 8.78
C ALA A 232 8.68 -8.21 8.45
N LEU A 233 9.28 -8.81 7.41
CA LEU A 233 10.53 -8.33 6.84
C LEU A 233 10.29 -7.95 5.39
N PHE A 234 10.72 -6.75 5.01
CA PHE A 234 10.77 -6.31 3.62
C PHE A 234 12.22 -6.36 3.16
N ASP A 235 12.53 -7.24 2.22
CA ASP A 235 13.89 -7.41 1.65
C ASP A 235 14.18 -6.29 0.65
N TRP A 236 13.24 -6.06 -0.26
CA TRP A 236 13.31 -4.95 -1.18
C TRP A 236 11.94 -4.43 -1.58
N VAL A 237 11.94 -3.17 -2.03
CA VAL A 237 10.84 -2.56 -2.77
C VAL A 237 11.37 -2.10 -4.11
N GLU A 238 10.56 -2.21 -5.15
CA GLU A 238 10.93 -1.84 -6.50
C GLU A 238 9.82 -1.07 -7.21
N PHE A 239 10.20 -0.04 -7.95
CA PHE A 239 9.36 0.65 -8.92
C PHE A 239 10.01 0.59 -10.32
N LYS A 240 9.23 0.18 -11.31
CA LYS A 240 9.63 -0.01 -12.72
C LYS A 240 8.69 0.70 -13.69
#